data_AF-A0A8H9GLC5-F1
#
_entry.id   AF-A0A8H9GLC5-F1
#
_cell.length_a   1.000
_cell.length_b   1.000
_cell.length_c   1.000
_cell.angle_alpha   90.00
_cell.angle_beta   90.00
_cell.angle_gamma   90.00
#
_symmetry.space_group_name_H-M   'P 1'
#
loop_
_entity.id
_entity.type
_entity.pdbx_description
1 polymer ?
#
loop_
_entity_poly.entity_id
_entity_poly.type
_entity_poly.pdbx_seq_one_letter_code
_entity_poly.pdbx_strand_id
1 'polypeptide(L)'
;MPLMPDTAAIEIAVRLASRVGTPVADAEVDGAMVRQTVRLGDDEIPVELLLDARGMDPLIRSRQADARDVFPDVDENEGALRVAAENLMATIVAGPAFRAGVDQHGRIWRSDVSDPPTSDALEGNFRWESGG
;
A
#
# COMPACT_ATOMS: atom_id res chain seq x y z
N MET A 1 20.15 -18.58 5.81
CA MET A 1 20.19 -17.17 6.29
C MET A 1 18.83 -16.58 6.00
N PRO A 2 18.13 -15.95 6.96
CA PRO A 2 16.94 -15.20 6.61
C PRO A 2 17.38 -14.08 5.67
N LEU A 3 16.77 -14.02 4.48
CA LEU A 3 17.00 -12.94 3.52
C LEU A 3 16.58 -11.65 4.23
N MET A 4 17.53 -10.77 4.53
CA MET A 4 17.17 -9.40 4.89
C MET A 4 16.29 -8.87 3.75
N PRO A 5 15.14 -8.26 4.06
CA PRO A 5 14.30 -7.65 3.04
C PRO A 5 15.12 -6.63 2.25
N ASP A 6 14.91 -6.62 0.93
CA ASP A 6 15.64 -5.75 0.02
C ASP A 6 15.42 -4.28 0.41
N THR A 7 16.50 -3.58 0.78
CA THR A 7 16.47 -2.17 1.17
C THR A 7 15.78 -1.31 0.10
N ALA A 8 15.97 -1.62 -1.19
CA ALA A 8 15.32 -0.89 -2.27
C ALA A 8 13.79 -1.05 -2.25
N ALA A 9 13.30 -2.25 -1.92
CA ALA A 9 11.88 -2.52 -1.83
C ALA A 9 11.24 -1.80 -0.61
N ILE A 10 11.96 -1.72 0.50
CA ILE A 10 11.54 -0.94 1.67
C ILE A 10 11.46 0.55 1.31
N GLU A 11 12.45 1.08 0.60
CA GLU A 11 12.43 2.48 0.16
C GLU A 11 11.23 2.77 -0.76
N ILE A 12 10.86 1.84 -1.66
CA ILE A 12 9.67 1.97 -2.49
C ILE A 12 8.40 1.99 -1.61
N ALA A 13 8.29 1.11 -0.61
CA ALA A 13 7.16 1.08 0.30
C ALA A 13 7.02 2.39 1.10
N VAL A 14 8.12 2.92 1.66
CA VAL A 14 8.11 4.22 2.37
C VAL A 14 7.71 5.36 1.42
N ARG A 15 8.21 5.34 0.18
CA ARG A 15 7.85 6.32 -0.85
C ARG A 15 6.39 6.22 -1.26
N LEU A 16 5.81 5.01 -1.30
CA LEU A 16 4.39 4.82 -1.55
C LEU A 16 3.56 5.39 -0.40
N ALA A 17 3.89 5.05 0.85
CA ALA A 17 3.18 5.50 2.05
C ALA A 17 3.09 7.04 2.12
N SER A 18 4.21 7.72 1.86
CA SER A 18 4.30 9.19 1.89
C SER A 18 3.49 9.92 0.81
N ARG A 19 2.93 9.20 -0.18
CA ARG A 19 2.10 9.76 -1.26
C ARG A 19 0.60 9.54 -1.06
N VAL A 20 0.19 8.69 -0.11
CA VAL A 20 -1.20 8.25 0.04
C VAL A 20 -2.01 9.20 0.92
N GLY A 21 -1.37 10.08 1.70
CA GLY A 21 -2.05 11.08 2.53
C GLY A 21 -1.06 11.89 3.36
N THR A 22 -1.57 12.62 4.35
CA THR A 22 -0.73 13.34 5.31
C THR A 22 -0.34 12.41 6.46
N PRO A 23 0.96 12.14 6.69
CA PRO A 23 1.39 11.33 7.82
C PRO A 23 0.99 11.94 9.16
N VAL A 24 0.46 11.11 10.06
CA VAL A 24 0.18 11.48 11.46
C VAL A 24 1.39 11.20 12.35
N ALA A 25 2.24 10.26 11.93
CA ALA A 25 3.50 9.90 12.57
C ALA A 25 4.52 9.45 11.51
N ASP A 26 5.78 9.33 11.93
CA ASP A 26 6.83 8.73 11.10
C ASP A 26 6.49 7.28 10.74
N ALA A 27 7.00 6.81 9.60
CA ALA A 27 6.81 5.43 9.18
C ALA A 27 7.66 4.49 10.04
N GLU A 28 7.05 3.42 10.53
CA GLU A 28 7.73 2.34 11.24
C GLU A 28 8.07 1.21 10.27
N VAL A 29 9.27 0.63 10.41
CA VAL A 29 9.71 -0.50 9.59
C VAL A 29 9.99 -1.69 10.50
N ASP A 30 9.24 -2.78 10.28
CA ASP A 30 9.40 -4.05 11.00
C ASP A 30 9.60 -5.19 9.99
N GLY A 31 10.85 -5.62 9.85
CA GLY A 31 11.24 -6.57 8.80
C GLY A 31 10.93 -6.03 7.41
N ALA A 32 10.04 -6.72 6.68
CA ALA A 32 9.60 -6.31 5.34
C ALA A 32 8.37 -5.39 5.36
N MET A 33 7.78 -5.14 6.53
CA MET A 33 6.54 -4.38 6.65
C MET A 33 6.84 -2.92 6.96
N VAL A 34 6.31 -2.01 6.15
CA VAL A 34 6.27 -0.57 6.42
C VAL A 34 4.89 -0.20 6.93
N ARG A 35 4.83 0.42 8.10
CA ARG A 35 3.60 0.90 8.74
C ARG A 35 3.58 2.42 8.79
N GLN A 36 2.48 3.04 8.38
CA GLN A 36 2.31 4.48 8.53
C GLN A 36 0.84 4.84 8.74
N THR A 37 0.55 5.65 9.74
CA THR A 37 -0.79 6.22 9.91
C THR A 37 -0.90 7.51 9.10
N VAL A 38 -1.91 7.60 8.25
CA VAL A 38 -2.16 8.78 7.39
C VAL A 38 -3.57 9.32 7.58
N ARG A 39 -3.74 10.63 7.36
CA ARG A 39 -5.04 11.29 7.16
C ARG A 39 -5.21 11.66 5.70
N LEU A 40 -6.38 11.36 5.12
CA LEU A 40 -6.71 11.75 3.75
C LEU A 40 -7.47 13.08 3.68
N GLY A 41 -8.06 13.52 4.81
CA GLY A 41 -8.72 14.81 4.96
C GLY A 41 -8.78 15.22 6.44
N ASP A 42 -9.17 16.47 6.71
CA ASP A 42 -9.15 17.06 8.06
C ASP A 42 -10.18 16.43 9.02
N ASP A 43 -11.32 15.97 8.49
CA ASP A 43 -12.42 15.37 9.27
C ASP A 43 -12.47 13.83 9.18
N GLU A 44 -11.49 13.20 8.52
CA GLU A 44 -11.48 11.75 8.32
C GLU A 44 -10.73 10.99 9.41
N ILE A 45 -11.22 9.79 9.72
CA ILE A 45 -10.54 8.88 10.64
C ILE A 45 -9.19 8.49 10.02
N PRO A 46 -8.06 8.61 10.75
CA PRO A 46 -6.77 8.18 10.24
C PRO A 46 -6.77 6.71 9.85
N VAL A 47 -6.10 6.39 8.75
CA VAL A 47 -5.98 5.05 8.20
C VAL A 47 -4.56 4.54 8.42
N GLU A 48 -4.43 3.32 8.93
CA GLU A 48 -3.15 2.64 9.04
C GLU A 48 -2.79 2.00 7.69
N LEU A 49 -1.68 2.44 7.10
CA LEU A 49 -1.08 1.81 5.93
C LEU A 49 -0.15 0.69 6.37
N LEU A 50 -0.33 -0.48 5.77
CA LEU A 50 0.51 -1.67 5.97
C LEU A 50 1.04 -2.15 4.60
N LEU A 51 2.29 -1.83 4.31
CA LEU A 51 2.91 -2.08 3.00
C LEU A 51 4.00 -3.14 3.13
N ASP A 52 3.75 -4.31 2.54
CA ASP A 52 4.77 -5.35 2.46
C ASP A 52 5.76 -5.04 1.33
N ALA A 53 7.01 -4.78 1.70
CA ALA A 53 8.10 -4.48 0.77
C ALA A 53 8.24 -5.55 -0.32
N ARG A 54 7.98 -6.83 -0.02
CA ARG A 54 8.07 -7.94 -0.99
C ARG A 54 7.08 -7.78 -2.16
N GLY A 55 5.98 -7.06 -1.94
CA GLY A 55 4.98 -6.76 -2.95
C GLY A 55 5.25 -5.51 -3.79
N MET A 56 6.30 -4.73 -3.48
CA MET A 56 6.53 -3.45 -4.16
C MET A 56 6.95 -3.63 -5.62
N ASP A 57 7.92 -4.50 -5.89
CA ASP A 57 8.37 -4.80 -7.25
C ASP A 57 7.26 -5.31 -8.18
N PRO A 58 6.44 -6.32 -7.80
CA PRO A 58 5.32 -6.74 -8.64
C PRO A 58 4.27 -5.65 -8.80
N LEU A 59 3.99 -4.86 -7.77
CA LEU A 59 3.08 -3.72 -7.86
C LEU A 59 3.58 -2.70 -8.88
N ILE A 60 4.82 -2.20 -8.76
CA ILE A 60 5.38 -1.19 -9.67
C ILE A 60 5.39 -1.72 -11.11
N ARG A 61 5.86 -2.95 -11.34
CA ARG A 61 5.84 -3.57 -12.68
C ARG A 61 4.44 -3.64 -13.27
N SER A 62 3.43 -3.96 -12.48
CA SER A 62 2.04 -4.03 -12.95
C SER A 62 1.48 -2.67 -13.39
N ARG A 63 2.04 -1.55 -12.91
CA ARG A 63 1.56 -0.19 -13.17
C ARG A 63 2.36 0.57 -14.23
N GLN A 64 3.45 0.02 -14.74
CA GLN A 64 4.28 0.70 -15.74
C GLN A 64 3.51 0.99 -17.05
N ALA A 65 2.61 0.09 -17.46
CA ALA A 65 1.79 0.31 -18.65
C ALA A 65 0.84 1.51 -18.45
N ASP A 66 0.06 1.50 -17.37
CA ASP A 66 -0.82 2.62 -16.99
C ASP A 66 -0.03 3.94 -16.88
N ALA A 67 1.17 3.87 -16.29
CA ALA A 67 2.03 5.03 -16.11
C ALA A 67 2.52 5.64 -17.42
N ARG A 68 2.84 4.81 -18.44
CA ARG A 68 3.24 5.32 -19.77
C ARG A 68 2.12 6.08 -20.44
N ASP A 69 0.87 5.64 -20.25
CA ASP A 69 -0.30 6.27 -20.86
C ASP A 69 -0.66 7.60 -20.17
N VAL A 70 -0.51 7.67 -18.84
CA VAL A 70 -0.91 8.84 -18.04
C VAL A 70 0.24 9.85 -17.86
N PHE A 71 1.48 9.37 -17.76
CA PHE A 71 2.67 10.16 -17.46
C PHE A 71 3.81 9.88 -18.47
N PRO A 72 3.63 10.18 -19.77
CA PRO A 72 4.59 9.81 -20.82
C PRO A 72 5.97 10.47 -20.66
N ASP A 73 6.05 11.61 -19.96
CA ASP A 73 7.29 12.39 -19.76
C ASP A 73 8.01 12.06 -18.43
N VAL A 74 7.52 11.09 -17.66
CA VAL A 74 8.07 10.73 -16.34
C VAL A 74 8.76 9.37 -16.43
N ASP A 75 9.81 9.17 -15.63
CA ASP A 75 10.40 7.84 -15.44
C ASP A 75 9.32 6.79 -15.10
N GLU A 76 9.36 5.65 -15.77
CA GLU A 76 8.28 4.65 -15.70
C GLU A 76 8.04 4.13 -14.28
N ASN A 77 9.07 4.02 -13.46
CA ASN A 77 8.93 3.56 -12.07
C ASN A 77 8.34 4.65 -11.18
N GLU A 78 8.73 5.92 -11.38
CA GLU A 78 8.14 7.05 -10.67
C GLU A 78 6.67 7.26 -11.09
N GLY A 79 6.35 7.12 -12.38
CA GLY A 79 4.98 7.14 -12.88
C GLY A 79 4.15 6.00 -12.31
N ALA A 80 4.68 4.77 -12.31
CA ALA A 80 4.02 3.60 -11.73
C ALA A 80 3.77 3.76 -10.23
N LEU A 81 4.70 4.37 -9.50
CA LEU A 81 4.55 4.68 -8.08
C LEU A 81 3.42 5.69 -7.82
N ARG A 82 3.26 6.71 -8.69
CA ARG A 82 2.14 7.66 -8.61
C ARG A 82 0.81 6.96 -8.87
N VAL A 83 0.73 6.17 -9.94
CA VAL A 83 -0.46 5.36 -10.24
C VAL A 83 -0.79 4.42 -9.06
N ALA A 84 0.21 3.79 -8.46
CA ALA A 84 0.00 2.92 -7.29
C ALA A 84 -0.55 3.69 -6.08
N ALA A 85 -0.02 4.89 -5.80
CA ALA A 85 -0.50 5.75 -4.71
C ALA A 85 -1.95 6.19 -4.94
N GLU A 86 -2.29 6.63 -6.15
CA GLU A 86 -3.65 7.02 -6.53
C GLU A 86 -4.63 5.84 -6.39
N ASN A 87 -4.25 4.65 -6.85
CA ASN A 87 -5.09 3.45 -6.71
C ASN A 87 -5.30 3.05 -5.25
N LEU A 88 -4.28 3.17 -4.41
CA LEU A 88 -4.39 2.88 -2.98
C LEU A 88 -5.31 3.91 -2.31
N MET A 89 -5.12 5.20 -2.58
CA MET A 89 -6.00 6.26 -2.08
C MET A 89 -7.45 6.06 -2.55
N ALA A 90 -7.68 5.79 -3.84
CA ALA A 90 -8.99 5.49 -4.40
C ALA A 90 -9.66 4.29 -3.71
N THR A 91 -8.88 3.26 -3.38
CA THR A 91 -9.37 2.09 -2.64
C THR A 91 -9.81 2.47 -1.23
N ILE A 92 -9.04 3.31 -0.54
CA ILE A 92 -9.38 3.80 0.80
C ILE A 92 -10.67 4.62 0.77
N VAL A 93 -10.78 5.61 -0.13
CA VAL A 93 -11.94 6.54 -0.15
C VAL A 93 -13.23 5.90 -0.69
N ALA A 94 -13.15 4.75 -1.35
CA ALA A 94 -14.33 4.04 -1.87
C ALA A 94 -15.25 3.45 -0.78
N GLY A 95 -14.95 3.63 0.51
CA GLY A 95 -15.74 3.11 1.63
C GLY A 95 -15.02 3.21 2.97
N PRO A 96 -15.64 2.78 4.08
CA PRO A 96 -15.00 2.80 5.39
C PRO A 96 -13.69 1.98 5.37
N ALA A 97 -12.62 2.55 5.93
CA ALA A 97 -11.33 1.88 6.06
C ALA A 97 -10.64 2.36 7.33
N PHE A 98 -10.22 1.41 8.18
CA PHE A 98 -9.29 1.69 9.28
C PHE A 98 -7.87 1.29 8.89
N ARG A 99 -7.73 0.33 7.96
CA ARG A 99 -6.45 -0.16 7.47
C ARG A 99 -6.49 -0.36 5.96
N ALA A 100 -5.36 -0.14 5.31
CA ALA A 100 -5.18 -0.44 3.91
C ALA A 100 -3.72 -0.73 3.61
N GLY A 101 -3.42 -1.22 2.41
CA GLY A 101 -2.04 -1.31 1.98
C GLY A 101 -1.82 -2.27 0.85
N VAL A 102 -0.66 -2.91 0.87
CA VAL A 102 -0.17 -3.78 -0.20
C VAL A 102 0.36 -5.07 0.40
N ASP A 103 -0.10 -6.20 -0.10
CA ASP A 103 0.37 -7.52 0.34
C ASP A 103 1.69 -7.93 -0.36
N GLN A 104 2.28 -9.05 0.05
CA GLN A 104 3.53 -9.57 -0.51
C GLN A 104 3.47 -9.89 -2.02
N HIS A 105 2.28 -9.93 -2.62
CA HIS A 105 2.07 -10.19 -4.06
C HIS A 105 1.83 -8.90 -4.86
N GLY A 106 1.88 -7.73 -4.21
CA GLY A 106 1.62 -6.44 -4.84
C GLY A 106 0.13 -6.12 -5.02
N ARG A 107 -0.76 -6.81 -4.31
CA ARG A 107 -2.20 -6.53 -4.36
C ARG A 107 -2.56 -5.45 -3.34
N ILE A 108 -3.26 -4.43 -3.82
CA ILE A 108 -3.84 -3.39 -2.96
C ILE A 108 -5.05 -3.98 -2.23
N TRP A 109 -5.16 -3.68 -0.94
CA TRP A 109 -6.26 -4.13 -0.09
C TRP A 109 -6.71 -3.04 0.89
N ARG A 110 -7.91 -3.22 1.45
CA ARG A 110 -8.47 -2.41 2.55
C ARG A 110 -9.22 -3.27 3.55
N SER A 111 -9.34 -2.78 4.78
CA SER A 111 -10.12 -3.38 5.85
C SER A 111 -10.88 -2.29 6.63
N ASP A 112 -12.17 -2.54 6.84
CA ASP A 112 -13.06 -1.79 7.73
C ASP A 112 -13.10 -2.37 9.16
N VAL A 113 -12.27 -3.38 9.43
CA VAL A 113 -12.07 -3.96 10.77
C VAL A 113 -10.77 -3.43 11.36
N SER A 114 -10.83 -3.03 12.63
CA SER A 114 -9.72 -2.46 13.38
C SER A 114 -8.68 -3.48 13.84
N ASP A 115 -8.96 -4.78 13.78
CA ASP A 115 -8.00 -5.84 14.13
C ASP A 115 -7.09 -6.20 12.93
N PRO A 116 -5.78 -6.41 13.15
CA PRO A 116 -4.84 -6.67 12.07
C PRO A 116 -5.15 -8.01 11.38
N PRO A 117 -5.10 -8.10 10.03
CA PRO A 117 -4.83 -9.38 9.41
C PRO A 117 -3.42 -9.83 9.83
N THR A 118 -3.29 -11.05 10.36
CA THR A 118 -1.97 -11.65 10.62
C THR A 118 -1.26 -11.93 9.29
N SER A 119 0.07 -12.00 9.30
CA SER A 119 0.84 -12.28 8.07
C SER A 119 0.39 -13.58 7.37
N ASP A 120 -0.06 -14.57 8.14
CA ASP A 120 -0.64 -15.82 7.63
C ASP A 120 -2.00 -15.61 6.93
N ALA A 121 -2.77 -14.59 7.32
CA ALA A 121 -4.07 -14.28 6.73
C ALA A 121 -3.97 -13.69 5.32
N LEU A 122 -2.81 -13.18 4.91
CA LEU A 122 -2.55 -12.64 3.57
C LEU A 122 -2.09 -13.72 2.56
N GLU A 123 -1.83 -14.95 3.01
CA GLU A 123 -1.46 -16.09 2.16
C GLU A 123 -2.68 -16.82 1.56
N GLY A 124 -3.87 -16.63 2.12
CA GLY A 124 -5.12 -17.24 1.66
C GLY A 124 -5.83 -16.41 0.60
N ASN A 125 -6.29 -17.05 -0.47
CA ASN A 125 -7.25 -16.48 -1.43
C ASN A 125 -8.57 -16.13 -0.72
N PHE A 126 -8.66 -14.94 -0.12
CA PHE A 126 -9.92 -14.48 0.45
C PHE A 126 -10.82 -13.88 -0.63
N ARG A 127 -11.99 -14.49 -0.74
CA ARG A 127 -13.21 -13.95 -1.35
C ARG A 127 -14.08 -13.55 -0.18
N TRP A 128 -14.31 -12.25 0.04
CA TRP A 128 -15.20 -11.81 1.12
C TRP A 128 -16.64 -11.88 0.67
N GLU A 129 -17.44 -12.67 1.40
CA GLU A 129 -18.90 -12.62 1.34
C GLU A 129 -19.38 -11.32 1.96
N SER A 130 -20.18 -10.59 1.20
CA SER A 130 -20.95 -9.45 1.68
C SER A 130 -22.10 -9.92 2.57
N GLY A 131 -22.18 -9.39 3.78
CA GLY A 131 -23.47 -9.15 4.45
C GLY A 131 -23.68 -9.83 5.80
N GLY A 132 -24.01 -8.99 6.79
CA GLY A 132 -24.58 -9.34 8.09
C GLY A 132 -24.87 -8.07 8.87
#